data_AF-A0A9J7HCW4-F1
#
_entry.id   AF-A0A9J7HCW4-F1
#
_cell.length_a   1.000
_cell.length_b   1.000
_cell.length_c   1.000
_cell.angle_alpha   90.00
_cell.angle_beta   90.00
_cell.angle_gamma   90.00
#
_symmetry.space_group_name_H-M   'P 1'
#
loop_
_entity.id
_entity.type
_entity.pdbx_description
1 polymer ?
#
loop_
_entity_poly.entity_id
_entity_poly.type
_entity_poly.pdbx_seq_one_letter_code
_entity_poly.pdbx_strand_id
1 'polypeptide(L)'
;MWKFLIFIAAVIVWPASAQDHQVYLTTHDNWAFYKILVAGQMTDANVKATCEAAGMRYPCRESGTNGCTVWGWTSDCIAYDSVGNSCYTHWFLSSKLCGIGFPDHCQPLDDTFVYSPGLHDDSALGVDYDTHSWGLYGTGYNNMYALCAGGASI
;
A
#
# COMPACT_ATOMS: atom_id res chain seq x y z
N MET A 1 43.11 41.60 25.22
CA MET A 1 42.06 40.62 25.56
C MET A 1 41.17 40.42 24.34
N TRP A 2 41.46 39.41 23.51
CA TRP A 2 40.70 39.11 22.29
C TRP A 2 39.85 37.87 22.56
N LYS A 3 38.53 38.05 22.71
CA LYS A 3 37.58 36.94 22.84
C LYS A 3 37.28 36.38 21.45
N PHE A 4 37.68 35.13 21.19
CA PHE A 4 37.19 34.35 20.06
C PHE A 4 35.77 33.86 20.39
N LEU A 5 34.78 34.35 19.64
CA LEU A 5 33.44 33.80 19.63
C LEU A 5 33.41 32.64 18.63
N ILE A 6 33.35 31.41 19.14
CA ILE A 6 33.14 30.21 18.34
C ILE A 6 31.63 30.10 18.09
N PHE A 7 31.19 30.36 16.86
CA PHE A 7 29.84 30.04 16.41
C PHE A 7 29.79 28.56 16.04
N ILE A 8 29.20 27.73 16.90
CA ILE A 8 28.89 26.34 16.57
C ILE A 8 27.66 26.36 15.64
N ALA A 9 27.89 26.20 14.34
CA ALA A 9 26.82 25.90 13.40
C ALA A 9 26.36 24.46 13.65
N ALA A 10 25.24 24.30 14.36
CA ALA A 10 24.55 23.03 14.45
C ALA A 10 23.97 22.72 13.06
N VAL A 11 24.59 21.79 12.34
CA VAL A 11 24.03 21.25 11.10
C VAL A 11 22.88 20.35 11.50
N ILE A 12 21.67 20.90 11.49
CA ILE A 12 20.44 20.11 11.61
C ILE A 12 20.32 19.37 10.28
N VAL A 13 20.83 18.13 10.23
CA VAL A 13 20.57 17.22 9.11
C VAL A 13 19.11 16.81 9.25
N TRP A 14 18.21 17.52 8.56
CA TRP A 14 16.87 16.99 8.34
C TRP A 14 17.01 15.69 7.56
N PRO A 15 16.48 14.55 8.05
CA PRO A 15 16.37 13.39 7.19
C PRO A 15 15.52 13.81 6.01
N ALA A 16 16.07 13.72 4.80
CA ALA A 16 15.34 13.91 3.57
C ALA A 16 14.05 13.07 3.68
N SER A 17 12.93 13.78 3.58
CA SER A 17 11.59 13.27 3.70
C SER A 17 11.42 11.97 2.94
N ALA A 18 10.90 10.94 3.60
CA ALA A 18 10.50 9.65 3.03
C ALA A 18 9.35 9.74 1.98
N GLN A 19 9.17 10.91 1.36
CA GLN A 19 8.07 11.25 0.46
C GLN A 19 8.33 10.88 -1.02
N ASP A 20 9.56 10.58 -1.42
CA ASP A 20 9.88 10.36 -2.84
C ASP A 20 9.38 9.01 -3.40
N HIS A 21 8.90 8.10 -2.56
CA HIS A 21 8.47 6.76 -2.99
C HIS A 21 6.98 6.45 -2.72
N GLN A 22 6.17 7.48 -2.43
CA GLN A 22 4.75 7.36 -2.16
C GLN A 22 3.93 7.92 -3.33
N VAL A 23 3.05 7.11 -3.91
CA VAL A 23 2.14 7.52 -5.00
C VAL A 23 0.71 7.47 -4.50
N TYR A 24 0.00 8.61 -4.51
CA TYR A 24 -1.42 8.65 -4.17
C TYR A 24 -2.27 7.98 -5.25
N LEU A 25 -3.24 7.16 -4.83
CA LEU A 25 -4.20 6.50 -5.71
C LEU A 25 -5.56 7.21 -5.64
N THR A 26 -6.22 7.11 -4.49
CA THR A 26 -7.58 7.62 -4.28
C THR A 26 -7.89 7.74 -2.80
N THR A 27 -9.00 8.41 -2.48
CA THR A 27 -9.55 8.46 -1.13
C THR A 27 -10.92 7.81 -1.15
N HIS A 28 -11.18 6.96 -0.16
CA HIS A 28 -12.48 6.37 0.07
C HIS A 28 -12.71 6.19 1.57
N ASP A 29 -13.92 6.54 2.02
CA ASP A 29 -14.24 6.74 3.43
C ASP A 29 -13.22 7.66 4.12
N ASN A 30 -12.59 7.16 5.18
CA ASN A 30 -11.59 7.87 5.96
C ASN A 30 -10.15 7.45 5.58
N TRP A 31 -9.96 6.80 4.43
CA TRP A 31 -8.68 6.26 4.00
C TRP A 31 -8.23 6.86 2.67
N ALA A 32 -7.03 7.43 2.67
CA ALA A 32 -6.30 7.75 1.46
C ALA A 32 -5.38 6.57 1.12
N PHE A 33 -5.57 5.97 -0.06
CA PHE A 33 -4.80 4.84 -0.56
C PHE A 33 -3.56 5.31 -1.32
N TYR A 34 -2.46 4.62 -1.09
CA TYR A 34 -1.15 4.92 -1.68
C TYR A 34 -0.44 3.66 -2.13
N LYS A 35 0.45 3.79 -3.12
CA LYS A 35 1.51 2.83 -3.42
C LYS A 35 2.79 3.29 -2.77
N ILE A 36 3.50 2.40 -2.09
CA ILE A 36 4.81 2.68 -1.49
C ILE A 36 5.80 1.63 -1.95
N LEU A 37 6.96 2.06 -2.46
CA LEU A 37 7.99 1.15 -2.95
C LEU A 37 8.51 0.26 -1.81
N VAL A 38 8.49 -1.05 -2.00
CA VAL A 38 9.10 -2.03 -1.11
C VAL A 38 10.55 -2.24 -1.54
N ALA A 39 11.48 -2.37 -0.59
CA ALA A 39 12.84 -2.83 -0.88
C ALA A 39 12.94 -4.33 -0.57
N GLY A 40 13.05 -5.17 -1.60
CA GLY A 40 13.13 -6.63 -1.48
C GLY A 40 11.87 -7.35 -1.94
N GLN A 41 11.70 -8.58 -1.47
CA GLN A 41 10.65 -9.50 -1.92
C GLN A 41 9.25 -9.03 -1.50
N MET A 42 8.24 -9.27 -2.33
CA MET A 42 6.85 -8.84 -2.06
C MET A 42 6.13 -9.82 -1.13
N THR A 43 6.63 -9.98 0.09
CA THR A 43 5.97 -10.79 1.12
C THR A 43 4.97 -9.93 1.92
N ASP A 44 4.01 -10.58 2.56
CA ASP A 44 3.06 -9.97 3.49
C ASP A 44 3.79 -9.23 4.61
N ALA A 45 4.86 -9.81 5.16
CA ALA A 45 5.70 -9.14 6.15
C ALA A 45 6.32 -7.84 5.62
N ASN A 46 6.83 -7.84 4.38
CA ASN A 46 7.45 -6.65 3.79
C ASN A 46 6.42 -5.59 3.40
N VAL A 47 5.25 -5.98 2.89
CA VAL A 47 4.13 -5.05 2.62
C VAL A 47 3.70 -4.37 3.92
N LYS A 48 3.47 -5.15 4.98
CA LYS A 48 3.12 -4.65 6.31
C LYS A 48 4.18 -3.68 6.85
N ALA A 49 5.44 -4.13 6.89
CA ALA A 49 6.54 -3.32 7.41
C ALA A 49 6.73 -2.02 6.63
N THR A 50 6.56 -2.04 5.32
CA THR A 50 6.68 -0.85 4.46
C THR A 50 5.59 0.17 4.78
N CYS A 51 4.33 -0.25 4.88
CA CYS A 51 3.24 0.66 5.23
C CYS A 51 3.40 1.23 6.66
N GLU A 52 3.77 0.38 7.62
CA GLU A 52 3.96 0.80 9.01
C GLU A 52 5.15 1.77 9.17
N ALA A 53 6.26 1.54 8.44
CA ALA A 53 7.40 2.43 8.42
C ALA A 53 7.06 3.82 7.82
N ALA A 54 6.10 3.87 6.90
CA ALA A 54 5.55 5.12 6.37
C ALA A 54 4.53 5.79 7.30
N GLY A 55 4.29 5.24 8.51
CA GLY A 55 3.28 5.75 9.44
C GLY A 55 1.84 5.51 8.97
N MET A 56 1.63 4.53 8.10
CA MET A 56 0.33 4.20 7.51
C MET A 56 -0.15 2.84 7.99
N ARG A 57 -1.42 2.55 7.68
CA ARG A 57 -1.99 1.20 7.77
C ARG A 57 -1.97 0.54 6.39
N TYR A 58 -2.48 -0.67 6.29
CA TYR A 58 -2.59 -1.43 5.06
C TYR A 58 -3.98 -2.08 4.95
N PRO A 59 -4.56 -2.14 3.75
CA PRO A 59 -5.71 -3.00 3.49
C PRO A 59 -5.26 -4.46 3.35
N CYS A 60 -6.19 -5.36 3.61
CA CYS A 60 -6.02 -6.76 3.27
C CYS A 60 -6.54 -7.02 1.84
N ARG A 61 -6.40 -8.25 1.33
CA ARG A 61 -7.02 -8.73 0.10
C ARG A 61 -8.52 -8.45 0.03
N GLU A 62 -9.23 -8.58 1.15
CA GLU A 62 -10.65 -8.24 1.27
C GLU A 62 -10.88 -6.96 2.10
N SER A 63 -11.99 -6.27 1.85
CA SER A 63 -12.29 -4.94 2.43
C SER A 63 -12.68 -4.94 3.91
N GLY A 64 -13.03 -6.09 4.50
CA GLY A 64 -13.35 -6.20 5.92
C GLY A 64 -14.75 -5.77 6.35
N THR A 65 -15.60 -5.31 5.42
CA THR A 65 -16.97 -4.83 5.68
C THR A 65 -17.99 -5.63 4.89
N ASN A 66 -19.27 -5.54 5.26
CA ASN A 66 -20.39 -6.12 4.49
C ASN A 66 -20.25 -7.62 4.15
N GLY A 67 -19.61 -8.40 5.03
CA GLY A 67 -19.37 -9.84 4.82
C GLY A 67 -18.08 -10.16 4.04
N CYS A 68 -17.32 -9.15 3.60
CA CYS A 68 -16.01 -9.31 2.95
C CYS A 68 -14.89 -9.59 3.97
N THR A 69 -15.04 -10.64 4.77
CA THR A 69 -14.08 -11.03 5.83
C THR A 69 -13.62 -12.49 5.75
N VAL A 70 -14.18 -13.28 4.83
CA VAL A 70 -14.12 -14.74 4.89
C VAL A 70 -12.78 -15.29 4.44
N TRP A 71 -12.19 -14.73 3.39
CA TRP A 71 -11.07 -15.36 2.70
C TRP A 71 -9.77 -14.61 2.84
N GLY A 72 -9.78 -13.32 3.18
CA GLY A 72 -8.54 -12.56 3.13
C GLY A 72 -8.64 -11.24 3.85
N TRP A 73 -9.25 -11.19 5.02
CA TRP A 73 -9.20 -10.04 5.92
C TRP A 73 -8.91 -10.48 7.35
N THR A 74 -8.18 -9.64 8.10
CA THR A 74 -7.94 -9.78 9.55
C THR A 74 -8.07 -8.42 10.22
N SER A 75 -8.20 -8.40 11.55
CA SER A 75 -8.33 -7.17 12.35
C SER A 75 -7.15 -6.20 12.25
N ASP A 76 -5.99 -6.68 11.77
CA ASP A 76 -4.80 -5.86 11.59
C ASP A 76 -4.96 -4.88 10.42
N CYS A 77 -5.78 -5.24 9.43
CA CYS A 77 -6.04 -4.44 8.25
C CYS A 77 -7.04 -3.32 8.49
N ILE A 78 -7.00 -2.30 7.64
CA ILE A 78 -8.09 -1.34 7.57
C ILE A 78 -9.37 -2.02 7.07
N ALA A 79 -10.50 -1.48 7.50
CA ALA A 79 -11.80 -1.79 6.94
C ALA A 79 -12.35 -0.56 6.23
N TYR A 80 -12.99 -0.77 5.09
CA TYR A 80 -13.60 0.28 4.29
C TYR A 80 -14.83 -0.26 3.55
N ASP A 81 -15.77 0.62 3.23
CA ASP A 81 -17.02 0.26 2.59
C ASP A 81 -16.81 -0.06 1.10
N SER A 82 -17.06 -1.31 0.73
CA SER A 82 -17.01 -1.78 -0.66
C SER A 82 -18.41 -2.02 -1.25
N VAL A 83 -19.50 -1.56 -0.60
CA VAL A 83 -20.88 -1.79 -1.09
C VAL A 83 -21.03 -1.42 -2.56
N GLY A 84 -21.71 -2.31 -3.30
CA GLY A 84 -21.97 -2.15 -4.74
C GLY A 84 -20.76 -2.41 -5.63
N ASN A 85 -19.62 -2.80 -5.07
CA ASN A 85 -18.39 -3.16 -5.79
C ASN A 85 -17.94 -4.57 -5.40
N SER A 86 -16.64 -4.84 -5.49
CA SER A 86 -16.02 -6.13 -5.15
C SER A 86 -15.51 -6.13 -3.71
N CYS A 87 -15.55 -7.30 -3.06
CA CYS A 87 -14.84 -7.52 -1.80
C CYS A 87 -13.32 -7.41 -1.95
N TYR A 88 -12.77 -7.69 -3.13
CA TYR A 88 -11.33 -7.68 -3.36
C TYR A 88 -10.80 -6.27 -3.54
N THR A 89 -9.78 -5.91 -2.76
CA THR A 89 -9.21 -4.56 -2.73
C THR A 89 -8.74 -4.09 -4.10
N HIS A 90 -8.08 -4.93 -4.89
CA HIS A 90 -7.65 -4.58 -6.24
C HIS A 90 -8.84 -4.28 -7.18
N TRP A 91 -9.92 -5.06 -7.14
CA TRP A 91 -11.10 -4.80 -7.95
C TRP A 91 -11.80 -3.52 -7.53
N PHE A 92 -12.01 -3.36 -6.23
CA PHE A 92 -12.60 -2.15 -5.68
C PHE A 92 -11.84 -0.91 -6.13
N LEU A 93 -10.50 -0.91 -6.00
CA LEU A 93 -9.67 0.21 -6.44
C LEU A 93 -9.71 0.39 -7.96
N SER A 94 -9.73 -0.68 -8.74
CA SER A 94 -9.83 -0.58 -10.21
C SER A 94 -11.12 0.10 -10.64
N SER A 95 -12.24 -0.21 -9.98
CA SER A 95 -13.54 0.43 -10.25
C SER A 95 -13.50 1.92 -9.91
N LYS A 96 -12.81 2.28 -8.83
CA LYS A 96 -12.68 3.67 -8.36
C LYS A 96 -11.73 4.50 -9.23
N LEU A 97 -10.59 3.94 -9.60
CA LEU A 97 -9.49 4.64 -10.30
C LEU A 97 -9.72 4.70 -11.80
N CYS A 98 -10.22 3.61 -12.38
CA CYS A 98 -10.26 3.40 -13.82
C CYS A 98 -11.69 3.22 -14.35
N GLY A 99 -12.71 3.16 -13.48
CA GLY A 99 -14.09 2.92 -13.89
C GLY A 99 -14.34 1.50 -14.42
N ILE A 100 -13.43 0.57 -14.15
CA ILE A 100 -13.47 -0.83 -14.65
C ILE A 100 -13.33 -1.81 -13.49
N GLY A 101 -13.94 -2.98 -13.59
CA GLY A 101 -13.81 -4.05 -12.59
C GLY A 101 -12.71 -5.06 -12.91
N PHE A 102 -11.58 -4.61 -13.46
CA PHE A 102 -10.45 -5.45 -13.87
C PHE A 102 -9.13 -4.77 -13.46
N PRO A 103 -8.49 -5.23 -12.37
CA PRO A 103 -7.34 -4.52 -11.82
C PRO A 103 -6.10 -4.57 -12.70
N ASP A 104 -5.90 -5.67 -13.42
CA ASP A 104 -4.84 -5.92 -14.40
C ASP A 104 -4.96 -5.10 -15.69
N HIS A 105 -6.06 -4.35 -15.84
CA HIS A 105 -6.28 -3.35 -16.89
C HIS A 105 -6.28 -1.91 -16.35
N CYS A 106 -5.96 -1.70 -15.07
CA CYS A 106 -5.94 -0.39 -14.44
C CYS A 106 -4.50 0.04 -14.17
N GLN A 107 -3.90 0.80 -15.10
CA GLN A 107 -2.51 1.26 -15.02
C GLN A 107 -2.08 1.90 -13.69
N PRO A 108 -2.94 2.67 -12.98
CA PRO A 108 -2.62 3.14 -11.62
C PRO A 108 -2.26 2.02 -10.62
N LEU A 109 -2.81 0.81 -10.79
CA LEU A 109 -2.55 -0.35 -9.94
C LEU A 109 -1.36 -1.19 -10.40
N ASP A 110 -0.63 -0.76 -11.42
CA ASP A 110 0.53 -1.51 -11.90
C ASP A 110 1.57 -1.77 -10.79
N ASP A 111 2.13 -2.97 -10.81
CA ASP A 111 3.06 -3.53 -9.82
C ASP A 111 2.60 -3.40 -8.35
N THR A 112 1.30 -3.50 -8.08
CA THR A 112 0.74 -3.27 -6.74
C THR A 112 0.42 -4.57 -6.02
N PHE A 113 0.92 -4.69 -4.80
CA PHE A 113 0.72 -5.85 -3.94
C PHE A 113 -0.03 -5.46 -2.66
N VAL A 114 -1.02 -6.28 -2.31
CA VAL A 114 -1.81 -6.13 -1.09
C VAL A 114 -1.50 -7.24 -0.10
N TYR A 115 -1.53 -6.91 1.19
CA TYR A 115 -1.41 -7.89 2.26
C TYR A 115 -2.52 -8.94 2.14
N SER A 116 -2.17 -10.22 2.10
CA SER A 116 -3.08 -11.29 1.74
C SER A 116 -2.94 -12.48 2.70
N PRO A 117 -3.49 -12.35 3.92
CA PRO A 117 -3.26 -13.30 4.99
C PRO A 117 -3.74 -14.70 4.58
N GLY A 118 -2.93 -15.70 4.92
CA GLY A 118 -3.23 -17.11 4.65
C GLY A 118 -2.84 -17.60 3.24
N LEU A 119 -2.17 -16.78 2.42
CA LEU A 119 -1.45 -17.28 1.26
C LEU A 119 -0.19 -18.05 1.68
N HIS A 120 0.23 -18.98 0.83
CA HIS A 120 1.44 -19.77 1.06
C HIS A 120 2.70 -18.90 1.06
N ASP A 121 3.70 -19.32 1.84
CA ASP A 121 5.05 -18.75 1.88
C ASP A 121 5.11 -17.24 2.19
N ASP A 122 4.20 -16.74 3.03
CA ASP A 122 4.10 -15.30 3.37
C ASP A 122 3.90 -14.42 2.13
N SER A 123 3.32 -14.95 1.05
CA SER A 123 3.19 -14.21 -0.20
C SER A 123 2.13 -13.12 -0.10
N ALA A 124 2.50 -11.87 -0.42
CA ALA A 124 1.50 -10.86 -0.77
C ALA A 124 0.84 -11.19 -2.11
N LEU A 125 -0.31 -10.56 -2.39
CA LEU A 125 -1.07 -10.76 -3.62
C LEU A 125 -0.93 -9.57 -4.54
N GLY A 126 -0.43 -9.78 -5.76
CA GLY A 126 -0.14 -8.71 -6.71
C GLY A 126 -1.05 -8.65 -7.92
N VAL A 127 -0.95 -7.50 -8.60
CA VAL A 127 -1.44 -7.25 -9.94
C VAL A 127 -0.37 -6.56 -10.77
N ASP A 128 -0.32 -6.87 -12.06
CA ASP A 128 0.61 -6.33 -13.06
C ASP A 128 -0.19 -5.92 -14.30
N TYR A 129 -0.05 -4.66 -14.70
CA TYR A 129 -0.73 -4.09 -15.86
C TYR A 129 -0.05 -4.51 -17.17
N ASP A 130 1.28 -4.57 -17.20
CA ASP A 130 2.05 -4.87 -18.40
C ASP A 130 1.82 -6.30 -18.89
N THR A 131 1.65 -7.24 -17.97
CA THR A 131 1.35 -8.65 -18.30
C THR A 131 -0.13 -9.01 -18.23
N HIS A 132 -1.01 -8.06 -17.91
CA HIS A 132 -2.44 -8.28 -17.66
C HIS A 132 -2.71 -9.48 -16.75
N SER A 133 -2.03 -9.48 -15.61
CA SER A 133 -2.08 -10.59 -14.66
C SER A 133 -2.53 -10.11 -13.29
N TRP A 134 -3.56 -10.77 -12.77
CA TRP A 134 -3.94 -10.68 -11.37
C TRP A 134 -3.72 -12.01 -10.67
N GLY A 135 -3.38 -11.97 -9.38
CA GLY A 135 -3.18 -13.18 -8.59
C GLY A 135 -1.72 -13.55 -8.47
N LEU A 136 -0.83 -12.56 -8.58
CA LEU A 136 0.60 -12.75 -8.51
C LEU A 136 1.01 -13.11 -7.09
N TYR A 137 1.75 -14.21 -6.94
CA TYR A 137 2.38 -14.56 -5.68
C TYR A 137 3.64 -13.73 -5.50
N GLY A 138 3.61 -12.77 -4.57
CA GLY A 138 4.71 -11.86 -4.29
C GLY A 138 6.04 -12.50 -3.89
N THR A 139 6.09 -13.80 -3.55
CA THR A 139 7.37 -14.52 -3.44
C THR A 139 8.15 -14.60 -4.76
N GLY A 140 7.48 -14.45 -5.91
CA GLY A 140 8.12 -14.36 -7.23
C GLY A 140 8.59 -12.96 -7.63
N TYR A 141 8.28 -11.93 -6.83
CA TYR A 141 8.46 -10.53 -7.21
C TYR A 141 9.28 -9.77 -6.16
N ASN A 142 10.02 -8.76 -6.61
CA ASN A 142 10.86 -7.92 -5.76
C ASN A 142 10.76 -6.47 -6.20
N ASN A 143 10.93 -5.55 -5.26
CA ASN A 143 11.04 -4.12 -5.50
C ASN A 143 9.83 -3.50 -6.21
N MET A 144 8.64 -4.01 -5.89
CA MET A 144 7.36 -3.50 -6.41
C MET A 144 6.70 -2.59 -5.36
N TYR A 145 5.40 -2.31 -5.50
CA TYR A 145 4.67 -1.44 -4.61
C TYR A 145 3.81 -2.19 -3.59
N ALA A 146 3.93 -1.80 -2.32
CA ALA A 146 2.96 -2.11 -1.28
C ALA A 146 1.75 -1.18 -1.39
N LEU A 147 0.55 -1.73 -1.31
CA LEU A 147 -0.68 -0.97 -1.16
C LEU A 147 -0.86 -0.58 0.31
N CYS A 148 -0.82 0.72 0.60
CA CYS A 148 -0.93 1.29 1.93
C CYS A 148 -2.12 2.25 2.03
N ALA A 149 -2.52 2.58 3.26
CA ALA A 149 -3.61 3.50 3.55
C ALA A 149 -3.30 4.40 4.74
N GLY A 150 -3.29 5.71 4.50
CA GLY A 150 -3.20 6.75 5.53
C GLY A 150 -4.58 7.29 5.90
N GLY A 151 -4.71 7.89 7.08
CA GLY A 151 -5.93 8.61 7.45
C GLY A 151 -6.17 9.78 6.48
N ALA A 152 -7.35 9.84 5.89
CA ALA A 152 -7.76 10.97 5.06
C ALA A 152 -7.97 12.19 5.98
N SER A 153 -7.20 13.26 5.77
CA SER A 153 -7.53 14.56 6.35
C SER A 153 -8.67 15.14 5.50
N ILE A 154 -9.90 14.91 5.94
CA ILE A 154 -11.14 15.47 5.40
C ILE A 154 -11.41 16.85 6.00
#